data_AF-A0AAD6MXF5-F1
#
_entry.id   AF-A0AAD6MXF5-F1
#
_cell.length_a   1.000
_cell.length_b   1.000
_cell.length_c   1.000
_cell.angle_alpha   90.00
_cell.angle_beta   90.00
_cell.angle_gamma   90.00
#
_symmetry.space_group_name_H-M   'P 1'
#
loop_
_entity.id
_entity.type
_entity.pdbx_description
1 polymer ?
#
loop_
_entity_poly.entity_id
_entity_poly.type
_entity_poly.pdbx_seq_one_letter_code
_entity_poly.pdbx_strand_id
1 'polypeptide(L)'
;MAPPVERPLAEAVPYSGPLLTGVANDLVIPSLEQDWWAIPGSYSYEPPGDIHTLEVPEGVEKMVTLFHVTGSYTYVEPDGTPVGVEDVFTQLETAKAHYESVGIGADYVMLLVR
;
A
#
# COMPACT_ATOMS: atom_id res chain seq x y z
N MET A 1 -2.31 -33.35 -7.08
CA MET A 1 -2.24 -31.92 -7.42
C MET A 1 -3.54 -31.54 -8.10
N ALA A 2 -4.28 -30.57 -7.54
CA ALA A 2 -5.36 -29.95 -8.30
C ALA A 2 -4.75 -29.23 -9.51
N PRO A 3 -5.40 -29.24 -10.68
CA PRO A 3 -4.95 -28.45 -11.82
C PRO A 3 -4.91 -26.96 -11.43
N PRO A 4 -3.99 -26.17 -12.00
CA PRO A 4 -3.95 -24.74 -11.75
C PRO A 4 -5.31 -24.15 -12.16
N VAL A 5 -6.00 -23.54 -11.19
CA VAL A 5 -7.17 -22.72 -11.46
C VAL A 5 -6.64 -21.48 -12.17
N GLU A 6 -7.01 -21.30 -13.42
CA GLU A 6 -6.73 -20.09 -14.19
C GLU A 6 -7.42 -18.93 -13.46
N ARG A 7 -6.63 -18.13 -12.73
CA ARG A 7 -7.12 -16.96 -12.01
C ARG A 7 -7.33 -15.85 -13.04
N PRO A 8 -8.43 -15.09 -12.97
CA PRO A 8 -8.62 -13.95 -13.86
C PRO A 8 -7.46 -12.97 -13.69
N LEU A 9 -6.92 -12.48 -14.81
CA LEU A 9 -5.97 -11.37 -14.84
C LEU A 9 -6.57 -10.21 -14.05
N ALA A 10 -5.91 -9.80 -12.97
CA ALA A 10 -6.26 -8.53 -12.36
C ALA A 10 -5.88 -7.45 -13.38
N GLU A 11 -6.84 -6.63 -13.78
CA GLU A 11 -6.59 -5.51 -14.67
C GLU A 11 -6.54 -4.26 -13.80
N ALA A 12 -5.43 -3.52 -13.88
CA ALA A 12 -5.41 -2.15 -13.41
C ALA A 12 -6.41 -1.34 -14.24
N VAL A 13 -7.57 -1.03 -13.67
CA VAL A 13 -8.56 -0.18 -14.33
C VAL A 13 -8.25 1.29 -14.02
N PRO A 14 -8.41 2.21 -15.00
CA PRO A 14 -8.40 3.62 -14.71
C PRO A 14 -9.45 3.94 -13.65
N TYR A 15 -9.07 4.66 -12.61
CA TYR A 15 -10.03 5.10 -11.59
C TYR A 15 -11.12 5.96 -12.25
N SER A 16 -12.38 5.49 -12.19
CA SER A 16 -13.54 6.19 -12.78
C SER A 16 -14.46 6.83 -11.73
N GLY A 17 -14.04 6.84 -10.46
CA GLY A 17 -14.81 7.43 -9.36
C GLY A 17 -14.61 8.95 -9.25
N PRO A 18 -15.35 9.63 -8.36
CA PRO A 18 -15.11 11.04 -8.06
C PRO A 18 -13.70 11.21 -7.46
N LEU A 19 -12.94 12.19 -7.94
CA LEU A 19 -11.62 12.51 -7.39
C LEU A 19 -11.70 12.63 -5.87
N LEU A 20 -10.86 11.87 -5.17
CA LEU A 20 -10.76 11.95 -3.73
C LEU A 20 -10.07 13.27 -3.37
N THR A 21 -10.76 14.12 -2.62
CA THR A 21 -10.24 15.43 -2.20
C THR A 21 -8.93 15.27 -1.43
N GLY A 22 -7.85 15.89 -1.92
CA GLY A 22 -6.54 15.88 -1.26
C GLY A 22 -5.59 14.74 -1.65
N VAL A 23 -5.93 13.98 -2.71
CA VAL A 23 -5.13 12.85 -3.20
C VAL A 23 -4.37 13.26 -4.47
N ALA A 24 -3.09 12.92 -4.56
CA ALA A 24 -2.28 13.17 -5.75
C ALA A 24 -2.72 12.29 -6.94
N ASN A 25 -2.72 12.86 -8.14
CA ASN A 25 -3.17 12.19 -9.37
C ASN A 25 -2.15 11.19 -9.95
N ASP A 26 -0.94 11.15 -9.41
CA ASP A 26 0.17 10.36 -9.92
C ASP A 26 0.40 9.20 -8.94
N LEU A 27 -0.09 8.01 -9.30
CA LEU A 27 -0.17 6.83 -8.43
C LEU A 27 0.50 5.59 -9.01
N VAL A 28 1.31 4.86 -8.24
CA VAL A 28 1.92 3.59 -8.68
C VAL A 28 1.89 2.57 -7.53
N ILE A 29 1.17 1.46 -7.68
CA ILE A 29 1.16 0.30 -6.78
C ILE A 29 1.69 -0.94 -7.50
N PRO A 30 2.93 -1.34 -7.25
CA PRO A 30 3.47 -2.60 -7.76
C PRO A 30 3.16 -3.77 -6.82
N SER A 31 2.87 -4.96 -7.37
CA SER A 31 2.90 -6.25 -6.64
C SER A 31 3.58 -7.30 -7.51
N LEU A 32 4.59 -7.99 -6.98
CA LEU A 32 5.34 -9.05 -7.68
C LEU A 32 4.49 -10.28 -8.05
N GLU A 33 3.39 -10.47 -7.35
CA GLU A 33 2.48 -11.60 -7.48
C GLU A 33 1.44 -11.39 -8.59
N GLN A 34 1.47 -10.20 -9.22
CA GLN A 34 0.56 -9.78 -10.28
C GLN A 34 1.27 -9.70 -11.63
N ASP A 35 0.55 -10.03 -12.70
CA ASP A 35 1.01 -10.00 -14.09
C ASP A 35 1.12 -8.58 -14.67
N TRP A 36 0.79 -7.56 -13.87
CA TRP A 36 0.57 -6.18 -14.29
C TRP A 36 1.24 -5.19 -13.33
N TRP A 37 1.55 -4.01 -13.85
CA TRP A 37 2.09 -2.89 -13.07
C TRP A 37 1.06 -1.78 -13.01
N ALA A 38 0.79 -1.24 -11.82
CA ALA A 38 0.06 0.02 -11.73
C ALA A 38 0.91 1.15 -12.30
N ILE A 39 0.25 2.04 -13.04
CA ILE A 39 0.82 3.27 -13.59
C ILE A 39 -0.02 4.45 -13.10
N PRO A 40 0.42 5.71 -13.30
CA PRO A 40 -0.38 6.87 -12.92
C PRO A 40 -1.84 6.77 -13.38
N GLY A 41 -2.77 6.87 -12.44
CA GLY A 41 -4.23 6.75 -12.66
C GLY A 41 -4.82 5.34 -12.48
N SER A 42 -4.00 4.32 -12.24
CA SER A 42 -4.47 2.96 -11.94
C SER A 42 -5.16 2.88 -10.57
N TYR A 43 -6.14 1.99 -10.48
CA TYR A 43 -6.75 1.54 -9.22
C TYR A 43 -6.40 0.06 -8.99
N SER A 44 -5.95 -0.26 -7.77
CA SER A 44 -5.74 -1.63 -7.28
C SER A 44 -6.66 -1.92 -6.10
N TYR A 45 -7.14 -3.15 -6.01
CA TYR A 45 -7.87 -3.66 -4.85
C TYR A 45 -7.30 -5.01 -4.44
N GLU A 46 -6.87 -5.11 -3.19
CA GLU A 46 -6.30 -6.32 -2.61
C GLU A 46 -7.25 -6.84 -1.52
N PRO A 47 -7.84 -8.03 -1.70
CA PRO A 47 -8.76 -8.61 -0.73
C PRO A 47 -8.04 -9.07 0.55
N PRO A 48 -8.77 -9.19 1.68
CA PRO A 48 -8.20 -9.69 2.91
C PRO A 48 -7.59 -11.09 2.76
N GLY A 49 -6.39 -11.26 3.30
CA GLY A 49 -5.67 -12.54 3.25
C GLY A 49 -4.76 -12.71 2.02
N ASP A 50 -4.79 -11.77 1.07
CA ASP A 50 -3.77 -11.72 0.03
C ASP A 50 -2.41 -11.35 0.63
N ILE A 51 -1.38 -12.10 0.21
CA ILE A 51 0.02 -11.85 0.53
C ILE A 51 0.65 -11.29 -0.73
N HIS A 52 1.28 -10.13 -0.62
CA HIS A 52 1.92 -9.45 -1.74
C HIS A 52 3.23 -8.79 -1.33
N THR A 53 4.04 -8.50 -2.34
CA THR A 53 5.30 -7.76 -2.23
C THR A 53 5.22 -6.50 -3.06
N LEU A 54 5.29 -5.33 -2.41
CA LEU A 54 5.34 -4.05 -3.10
C LEU A 54 6.76 -3.75 -3.60
N GLU A 55 6.93 -3.56 -4.92
CA GLU A 55 8.24 -3.34 -5.56
C GLU A 55 8.28 -2.13 -6.50
N VAL A 56 9.04 -1.08 -6.20
CA VAL A 56 9.27 0.00 -7.19
C VAL A 56 10.29 -0.44 -8.25
N PRO A 57 9.94 -0.48 -9.56
CA PRO A 57 10.88 -0.92 -10.60
C PRO A 57 12.12 -0.05 -10.72
N GLU A 58 13.22 -0.65 -11.17
CA GLU A 58 14.47 0.07 -11.45
C GLU A 58 14.25 1.19 -12.49
N GLY A 59 14.81 2.37 -12.22
CA GLY A 59 14.68 3.55 -13.09
C GLY A 59 13.44 4.42 -12.82
N VAL A 60 12.53 3.99 -11.94
CA VAL A 60 11.45 4.86 -11.44
C VAL A 60 12.02 5.79 -10.36
N GLU A 61 12.04 7.11 -10.63
CA GLU A 61 12.58 8.09 -9.70
C GLU A 61 11.75 8.17 -8.40
N LYS A 62 10.42 8.12 -8.52
CA LYS A 62 9.52 8.22 -7.38
C LYS A 62 8.19 7.50 -7.63
N MET A 63 7.75 6.78 -6.61
CA MET A 63 6.40 6.26 -6.46
C MET A 63 5.65 7.12 -5.43
N VAL A 64 4.45 7.57 -5.75
CA VAL A 64 3.53 8.19 -4.79
C VAL A 64 2.26 7.38 -4.86
N THR A 65 1.69 6.98 -3.71
CA THR A 65 0.42 6.25 -3.68
C THR A 65 -0.46 6.64 -2.51
N LEU A 66 -1.78 6.72 -2.75
CA LEU A 66 -2.79 6.74 -1.71
C LEU A 66 -3.29 5.33 -1.47
N PHE A 67 -3.09 4.88 -0.24
CA PHE A 67 -3.68 3.64 0.25
C PHE A 67 -4.83 3.94 1.20
N HIS A 68 -5.92 3.18 1.05
CA HIS A 68 -6.90 3.01 2.10
C HIS A 68 -6.75 1.60 2.66
N VAL A 69 -6.08 1.50 3.81
CA VAL A 69 -5.76 0.22 4.43
C VAL A 69 -6.71 -0.06 5.58
N THR A 70 -7.24 -1.28 5.60
CA THR A 70 -8.05 -1.79 6.70
C THR A 70 -7.34 -2.96 7.37
N GLY A 71 -7.12 -2.86 8.68
CA GLY A 71 -6.45 -3.90 9.47
C GLY A 71 -4.97 -3.61 9.69
N SER A 72 -4.20 -4.67 9.95
CA SER A 72 -2.76 -4.66 10.19
C SER A 72 -2.01 -5.36 9.06
N TYR A 73 -0.75 -4.99 8.85
CA TYR A 73 0.17 -5.75 8.01
C TYR A 73 0.83 -6.85 8.84
N THR A 74 0.94 -8.04 8.29
CA THR A 74 1.81 -9.09 8.83
C THR A 74 2.93 -9.29 7.83
N TYR A 75 4.16 -8.95 8.22
CA TYR A 75 5.34 -9.25 7.42
C TYR A 75 5.63 -10.74 7.50
N VAL A 76 5.87 -11.35 6.36
CA VAL A 76 6.15 -12.78 6.24
C VAL A 76 7.43 -13.03 5.44
N GLU A 77 8.10 -14.12 5.73
CA GLU A 77 9.15 -14.70 4.88
C GLU A 77 8.55 -15.33 3.61
N PRO A 78 9.36 -15.67 2.59
CA PRO A 78 8.86 -16.31 1.37
C PRO A 78 8.10 -17.63 1.57
N ASP A 79 8.30 -18.31 2.70
CA ASP A 79 7.57 -19.53 3.07
C ASP A 79 6.27 -19.27 3.85
N GLY A 80 5.91 -18.00 4.04
CA GLY A 80 4.72 -17.55 4.77
C GLY A 80 4.92 -17.44 6.29
N THR A 81 6.12 -17.67 6.82
CA THR A 81 6.40 -17.53 8.25
C THR A 81 6.26 -16.07 8.70
N PRO A 82 5.40 -15.74 9.68
CA PRO A 82 5.27 -14.38 10.19
C PRO A 82 6.54 -13.92 10.94
N VAL A 83 7.04 -12.74 10.59
CA VAL A 83 8.23 -12.12 11.21
C VAL A 83 7.95 -10.78 11.88
N GLY A 84 6.79 -10.19 11.64
CA GLY A 84 6.41 -8.92 12.27
C GLY A 84 4.96 -8.55 12.01
N VAL A 85 4.44 -7.62 12.80
CA VAL A 85 3.12 -7.04 12.63
C VAL A 85 3.23 -5.53 12.76
N GLU A 86 2.59 -4.81 11.84
CA GLU A 86 2.39 -3.37 11.92
C GLU A 86 0.89 -3.07 11.88
N ASP A 87 0.45 -2.17 12.75
CA ASP A 87 -0.94 -1.74 12.91
C ASP A 87 -1.03 -0.21 12.94
N VAL A 88 -2.22 0.32 13.19
CA VAL A 88 -2.43 1.78 13.24
C VAL A 88 -1.66 2.46 14.39
N PHE A 89 -1.41 1.76 15.49
CA PHE A 89 -0.74 2.35 16.66
C PHE A 89 0.76 2.46 16.42
N THR A 90 1.38 1.41 15.87
CA THR A 90 2.79 1.41 15.47
C THR A 90 3.07 2.41 14.34
N GLN A 91 2.16 2.55 13.38
CA GLN A 91 2.22 3.62 12.37
C GLN A 91 2.10 5.02 12.99
N LEU A 92 1.18 5.21 13.93
CA LEU A 92 1.00 6.49 14.62
C LEU A 92 2.27 6.90 15.39
N GLU A 93 2.90 5.96 16.10
CA GLU A 93 4.15 6.23 16.81
C GLU A 93 5.32 6.56 15.85
N THR A 94 5.41 5.85 14.73
CA THR A 94 6.40 6.13 13.68
C THR A 94 6.21 7.53 13.09
N ALA A 95 4.96 7.91 12.79
CA ALA A 95 4.62 9.23 12.27
C ALA A 95 4.93 10.34 13.27
N LYS A 96 4.56 10.17 14.56
CA LYS A 96 4.89 11.11 15.63
C LYS A 96 6.39 11.34 15.75
N ALA A 97 7.16 10.24 15.82
CA ALA A 97 8.61 10.29 15.91
C ALA A 97 9.23 11.02 14.71
N HIS A 98 8.73 10.75 13.50
CA HIS A 98 9.20 11.44 12.30
C HIS A 98 8.89 12.94 12.35
N TYR A 99 7.65 13.32 12.68
CA TYR A 99 7.23 14.72 12.70
C TYR A 99 7.97 15.54 13.77
N GLU A 100 8.27 14.94 14.92
CA GLU A 100 9.16 15.54 15.92
C GLU A 100 10.56 15.77 15.35
N SER A 101 11.13 14.75 14.69
CA SER A 101 12.51 14.81 14.16
C SER A 101 12.73 15.87 13.09
N VAL A 102 11.67 16.24 12.34
CA VAL A 102 11.71 17.26 11.29
C VAL A 102 11.15 18.62 11.72
N GLY A 103 10.83 18.80 13.01
CA GLY A 103 10.39 20.09 13.56
C GLY A 103 8.92 20.46 13.33
N ILE A 104 8.08 19.51 12.90
CA ILE A 104 6.62 19.68 12.79
C ILE A 104 5.95 19.53 14.16
N GLY A 105 6.51 18.67 15.03
CA GLY A 105 6.00 18.35 16.36
C GLY A 105 5.12 17.09 16.36
N ALA A 106 5.36 16.20 17.32
CA ALA A 106 4.66 14.90 17.40
C ALA A 106 3.12 15.02 17.42
N ASP A 107 2.58 16.04 18.10
CA ASP A 107 1.14 16.22 18.27
C ASP A 107 0.40 16.60 16.98
N TYR A 108 1.11 17.02 15.94
CA TYR A 108 0.49 17.38 14.65
C TYR A 108 -0.27 16.19 14.04
N VAL A 109 0.24 14.96 14.22
CA VAL A 109 -0.43 13.75 13.71
C VAL A 109 -1.82 13.56 14.33
N MET A 110 -2.05 14.06 15.54
CA MET A 110 -3.34 13.93 16.22
C MET A 110 -4.48 14.67 15.51
N LEU A 111 -4.18 15.67 14.67
CA LEU A 111 -5.16 16.36 13.84
C LEU A 111 -5.75 15.46 12.74
N LEU A 112 -5.10 14.33 12.44
CA LEU A 112 -5.49 13.36 11.40
C LEU A 112 -6.34 12.21 11.95
N VAL A 113 -6.38 12.01 13.26
CA VAL A 113 -7.17 10.94 13.91
C VAL A 113 -8.66 11.29 13.91
N ARG A 114 -9.54 10.31 13.66
CA ARG A 114 -11.00 10.47 13.58
C ARG A 114 -11.72 9.42 14.42
#